data_AF-A0A3C0FSU3-F1
#
_entry.id   AF-A0A3C0FSU3-F1
#
_cell.length_a   1.000
_cell.length_b   1.000
_cell.length_c   1.000
_cell.angle_alpha   90.00
_cell.angle_beta   90.00
_cell.angle_gamma   90.00
#
_symmetry.space_group_name_H-M   'P 1'
#
loop_
_entity.id
_entity.type
_entity.pdbx_description
1 polymer ?
#
loop_
_entity_poly.entity_id
_entity_poly.type
_entity_poly.pdbx_seq_one_letter_code
_entity_poly.pdbx_strand_id
1 'polypeptide(L)' 'LFDGASIADAAAATGFADQSHLNRHFKAMWGVSPGAFIASLDP' A
#
# COMPACT_ATOMS: atom_id res chain seq x y z
N LEU A 1 -13.53 15.71 -1.31
CA LEU A 1 -13.05 14.40 -0.84
C LEU A 1 -12.00 13.94 -1.84
N PHE A 2 -10.83 13.50 -1.39
CA PHE A 2 -9.85 12.91 -2.30
C PHE A 2 -10.18 11.43 -2.44
N ASP A 3 -10.36 10.96 -3.66
CA ASP A 3 -10.38 9.53 -3.96
C ASP A 3 -8.94 9.03 -3.84
N GLY A 4 -8.65 8.24 -2.82
CA GLY A 4 -7.31 7.73 -2.57
C GLY A 4 -6.72 7.00 -3.79
N ALA A 5 -5.39 6.96 -3.90
CA ALA A 5 -4.72 6.22 -4.97
C ALA A 5 -4.89 4.71 -4.77
N SER A 6 -4.95 3.95 -5.87
CA SER A 6 -4.83 2.50 -5.76
C SER A 6 -3.43 2.13 -5.25
N ILE A 7 -3.28 0.96 -4.63
CA ILE A 7 -1.96 0.49 -4.14
C ILE A 7 -0.97 0.35 -5.32
N ALA A 8 -1.46 0.03 -6.53
CA ALA A 8 -0.63 -0.02 -7.72
C ALA A 8 -0.15 1.36 -8.17
N ASP A 9 -1.02 2.37 -8.15
CA ASP A 9 -0.63 3.76 -8.47
C ASP A 9 0.36 4.31 -7.44
N ALA A 10 0.13 4.01 -6.16
CA ALA A 10 1.06 4.37 -5.09
C ALA A 10 2.43 3.72 -5.28
N ALA A 11 2.49 2.44 -5.70
CA ALA A 11 3.74 1.76 -6.00
C ALA A 11 4.50 2.46 -7.14
N ALA A 12 3.81 2.73 -8.25
CA ALA A 12 4.39 3.43 -9.40
C ALA A 12 4.88 4.84 -9.05
N ALA A 13 4.10 5.59 -8.26
CA ALA A 13 4.42 6.97 -7.87
C ALA A 13 5.58 7.09 -6.87
N THR A 14 5.90 6.02 -6.13
CA THR A 14 6.90 6.04 -5.06
C THR A 14 8.17 5.24 -5.38
N GLY A 15 8.30 4.75 -6.61
CA GLY A 15 9.53 4.10 -7.10
C GLY A 15 9.57 2.58 -6.87
N PHE A 16 8.45 1.94 -6.52
CA PHE A 16 8.39 0.48 -6.51
C PHE A 16 8.13 -0.05 -7.92
N ALA A 17 8.84 -1.11 -8.27
CA ALA A 17 8.68 -1.82 -9.54
C ALA A 17 7.23 -2.25 -9.83
N ASP A 18 6.50 -2.69 -8.80
CA ASP A 18 5.09 -3.08 -8.88
C ASP A 18 4.43 -3.08 -7.49
N GLN A 19 3.13 -3.38 -7.45
CA GLN A 19 2.35 -3.51 -6.22
C GLN A 19 2.89 -4.61 -5.28
N SER A 20 3.41 -5.71 -5.82
CA SER A 20 3.93 -6.82 -5.01
C SER A 20 5.22 -6.44 -4.30
N HIS A 21 6.09 -5.65 -4.95
CA HIS A 21 7.30 -5.09 -4.38
C HIS A 21 6.97 -4.16 -3.21
N LEU A 22 6.00 -3.25 -3.39
CA LEU A 22 5.48 -2.41 -2.30
C LEU A 22 4.91 -3.26 -1.16
N ASN A 23 4.07 -4.25 -1.45
CA ASN A 23 3.48 -5.12 -0.43
C ASN A 23 4.53 -5.84 0.43
N ARG A 24 5.60 -6.36 -0.19
CA ARG A 24 6.70 -7.04 0.52
C ARG A 24 7.44 -6.07 1.44
N HIS A 25 7.79 -4.89 0.94
CA HIS A 25 8.46 -3.86 1.75
C HIS A 25 7.58 -3.38 2.91
N PHE A 26 6.31 -3.10 2.63
CA PHE A 26 5.37 -2.64 3.64
C PHE A 26 5.20 -3.71 4.73
N LYS A 27 5.02 -4.98 4.36
CA LYS A 27 4.91 -6.07 5.33
C LYS A 27 6.19 -6.27 6.14
N ALA A 28 7.36 -6.10 5.54
CA ALA A 28 8.63 -6.19 6.27
C ALA A 28 8.78 -5.08 7.32
N MET A 29 8.25 -3.88 7.05
CA MET A 29 8.36 -2.73 7.94
C MET A 29 7.27 -2.68 9.01
N TRP A 30 6.02 -3.01 8.66
CA TRP A 30 4.85 -2.83 9.52
C TRP A 30 4.14 -4.14 9.91
N GLY A 31 4.60 -5.29 9.42
CA GLY A 31 4.06 -6.61 9.77
C GLY A 31 2.73 -6.99 9.07
N VAL A 32 2.05 -6.03 8.45
CA VAL A 32 0.77 -6.21 7.73
C VAL A 32 0.89 -5.74 6.28
N SER A 33 -0.07 -6.06 5.41
CA SER A 33 -0.12 -5.49 4.05
C SER A 33 -0.77 -4.09 4.08
N PRO A 34 -0.50 -3.22 3.09
CA PRO A 34 -1.17 -1.93 2.96
C PRO A 34 -2.69 -2.05 2.95
N GLY A 35 -3.26 -3.04 2.23
CA GLY A 35 -4.70 -3.27 2.18
C GLY A 35 -5.31 -3.64 3.54
N ALA A 36 -4.63 -4.49 4.32
CA ALA A 36 -5.07 -4.83 5.67
C ALA A 36 -4.96 -3.65 6.63
N PHE A 37 -3.92 -2.83 6.47
CA PHE A 37 -3.76 -1.58 7.22
C PHE A 37 -4.89 -0.59 6.91
N ILE A 38 -5.19 -0.34 5.64
CA ILE A 38 -6.30 0.54 5.23
C ILE A 38 -7.64 0.02 5.77
N ALA A 39 -7.93 -1.28 5.64
CA ALA A 39 -9.16 -1.87 6.18
C ALA A 39 -9.28 -1.75 7.71
N SER A 40 -8.17 -1.55 8.43
CA SER A 40 -8.19 -1.26 9.88
C SER A 40 -8.40 0.22 10.23
N LEU A 41 -8.21 1.11 9.26
CA LEU A 41 -8.46 2.55 9.41
C LEU A 41 -9.92 2.91 9.12
N ASP A 42 -10.62 2.09 8.35
CA ASP A 42 -12.05 2.22 8.11
C ASP A 42 -12.83 1.76 9.37
N PRO A 43 -13.71 2.62 9.94
CA PRO A 43 -14.49 2.29 11.14
C PRO A 43 -15.56 1.21 10.92
#